data_AF-A0A7M7RDZ7-F1
#
_entry.id   AF-A0A7M7RDZ7-F1
#
_cell.length_a   1.000
_cell.length_b   1.000
_cell.length_c   1.000
_cell.angle_alpha   90.00
_cell.angle_beta   90.00
_cell.angle_gamma   90.00
#
_symmetry.space_group_name_H-M   'P 1'
#
loop_
_entity.id
_entity.type
_entity.pdbx_description
1 polymer ?
#
loop_
_entity_poly.entity_id
_entity_poly.type
_entity_poly.pdbx_seq_one_letter_code
_entity_poly.pdbx_strand_id
1 'polypeptide(L)'
;MATGDVKGNLRSLRTELKHAKYPKDLDFISLARGAPKEFLPIMHYMLCDYSRPVTHLILESNLELAAKTDQKFMEAVYKLLRDLFHYVPRITGPQFFKSGFAEHKILLTRDVVSMVRNKHKQLTRASKTTVSAP
;
A
#
# COMPACT_ATOMS: atom_id res chain seq x y z
N MET A 1 -6.26 -16.02 -16.97
CA MET A 1 -6.15 -16.59 -15.61
C MET A 1 -7.30 -16.04 -14.78
N ALA A 2 -8.27 -16.89 -14.45
CA ALA A 2 -9.48 -16.50 -13.71
C ALA A 2 -9.08 -16.07 -12.30
N THR A 3 -8.88 -14.78 -12.14
CA THR A 3 -8.70 -14.17 -10.83
C THR A 3 -10.16 -13.98 -10.37
N GLY A 4 -10.61 -14.86 -9.47
CA GLY A 4 -12.03 -15.00 -9.10
C GLY A 4 -12.26 -15.12 -7.60
N ASP A 5 -11.19 -15.04 -6.79
CA ASP A 5 -11.28 -15.21 -5.33
C ASP A 5 -11.05 -13.88 -4.60
N VAL A 6 -11.95 -12.93 -4.88
CA VAL A 6 -12.02 -11.63 -4.19
C VAL A 6 -12.08 -11.82 -2.67
N LYS A 7 -12.87 -12.79 -2.19
CA LYS A 7 -13.11 -13.01 -0.75
C LYS A 7 -11.86 -13.52 -0.02
N GLY A 8 -11.13 -14.45 -0.64
CA GLY A 8 -9.88 -15.01 -0.14
C GLY A 8 -8.77 -13.96 -0.12
N ASN A 9 -8.66 -13.17 -1.20
CA ASN A 9 -7.74 -12.05 -1.26
C ASN A 9 -8.05 -10.99 -0.17
N LEU A 10 -9.32 -10.70 0.09
CA LEU A 10 -9.74 -9.81 1.19
C LEU A 10 -9.41 -10.37 2.57
N ARG A 11 -9.62 -11.66 2.80
CA ARG A 11 -9.24 -12.30 4.07
C ARG A 11 -7.74 -12.21 4.31
N SER A 12 -6.95 -12.48 3.27
CA SER A 12 -5.49 -12.35 3.34
C SER A 12 -5.08 -10.91 3.64
N LEU A 13 -5.63 -9.94 2.91
CA LEU A 13 -5.38 -8.51 3.12
C LEU A 13 -5.75 -8.08 4.56
N ARG A 14 -6.89 -8.51 5.09
CA ARG A 14 -7.30 -8.24 6.49
C ARG A 14 -6.24 -8.73 7.47
N THR A 15 -5.78 -9.96 7.31
CA THR A 15 -4.77 -10.54 8.21
C THR A 15 -3.47 -9.75 8.17
N GLU A 16 -3.03 -9.34 6.97
CA GLU A 16 -1.83 -8.49 6.84
C GLU A 16 -2.01 -7.11 7.49
N LEU A 17 -3.18 -6.49 7.34
CA LEU A 17 -3.51 -5.21 7.95
C LEU A 17 -3.58 -5.29 9.48
N LYS A 18 -4.11 -6.39 10.03
CA LYS A 18 -4.07 -6.66 11.47
C LYS A 18 -2.65 -6.77 11.99
N HIS A 19 -1.77 -7.48 11.28
CA HIS A 19 -0.35 -7.56 11.65
C HIS A 19 0.35 -6.21 11.54
N ALA A 20 -0.08 -5.37 10.61
CA ALA A 20 0.41 -4.01 10.46
C ALA A 20 -0.22 -3.02 11.47
N LYS A 21 -1.12 -3.47 12.35
CA LYS A 21 -1.83 -2.65 13.36
C LYS A 21 -2.65 -1.51 12.75
N TYR A 22 -3.24 -1.73 11.57
CA TYR A 22 -4.14 -0.76 10.95
C TYR A 22 -5.33 -0.45 11.89
N PRO A 23 -5.58 0.82 12.23
CA PRO A 23 -6.52 1.19 13.30
C PRO A 23 -7.98 1.25 12.87
N LYS A 24 -8.29 1.25 11.56
CA LYS A 24 -9.67 1.35 11.07
C LYS A 24 -10.23 -0.03 10.73
N ASP A 25 -11.54 -0.19 10.92
CA ASP A 25 -12.26 -1.37 10.45
C ASP A 25 -12.36 -1.40 8.93
N LEU A 26 -12.43 -2.61 8.38
CA LEU A 26 -12.50 -2.85 6.94
C LEU A 26 -13.92 -3.21 6.55
N ASP A 27 -14.53 -2.39 5.69
CA ASP A 27 -15.82 -2.70 5.10
C ASP A 27 -15.65 -3.72 3.96
N PHE A 28 -15.76 -5.01 4.30
CA PHE A 28 -15.59 -6.11 3.35
C PHE A 28 -16.53 -6.01 2.15
N ILE A 29 -17.73 -5.46 2.33
CA ILE A 29 -18.74 -5.35 1.27
C ILE A 29 -18.29 -4.31 0.24
N SER A 30 -17.87 -3.14 0.70
CA SER A 30 -17.40 -2.03 -0.13
C SER A 30 -16.06 -2.36 -0.80
N LEU A 31 -15.15 -3.01 -0.08
CA LEU A 31 -13.89 -3.51 -0.64
C LEU A 31 -14.14 -4.59 -1.71
N ALA A 32 -15.06 -5.53 -1.48
CA ALA A 32 -15.44 -6.55 -2.46
C ALA A 32 -16.11 -5.96 -3.71
N ARG A 33 -16.80 -4.83 -3.56
CA ARG A 33 -17.35 -4.04 -4.68
C ARG A 33 -16.29 -3.19 -5.40
N GLY A 34 -15.08 -3.08 -4.83
CA GLY A 34 -14.01 -2.28 -5.40
C GLY A 34 -14.16 -0.78 -5.15
N ALA A 35 -14.76 -0.37 -4.03
CA ALA A 35 -14.93 1.03 -3.68
C ALA A 35 -13.55 1.69 -3.40
N PRO A 36 -13.09 2.66 -4.21
CA PRO A 36 -11.75 3.26 -4.06
C PRO A 36 -11.53 3.91 -2.69
N LYS A 37 -12.58 4.52 -2.14
CA LYS A 37 -12.57 5.19 -0.83
C LYS A 37 -12.08 4.32 0.33
N GLU A 38 -12.28 3.00 0.25
CA GLU A 38 -11.85 2.06 1.30
C GLU A 38 -10.36 1.73 1.19
N PHE A 39 -9.80 1.76 -0.02
CA PHE A 39 -8.39 1.42 -0.26
C PHE A 39 -7.45 2.60 0.03
N LEU A 40 -7.89 3.83 -0.20
CA LEU A 40 -7.12 5.05 0.04
C LEU A 40 -6.56 5.15 1.48
N PRO A 41 -7.35 5.02 2.56
CA PRO A 41 -6.82 5.13 3.92
C PRO A 41 -5.85 4.00 4.27
N ILE A 42 -6.00 2.82 3.65
CA ILE A 42 -5.06 1.71 3.81
C ILE A 42 -3.71 2.06 3.19
N MET A 43 -3.72 2.58 1.96
CA MET A 43 -2.51 3.04 1.26
C MET A 43 -1.80 4.13 2.06
N HIS A 44 -2.56 5.14 2.51
CA HIS A 44 -2.03 6.25 3.30
C HIS A 44 -1.38 5.73 4.58
N TYR A 45 -2.07 4.86 5.33
CA TYR A 45 -1.52 4.30 6.55
C TYR A 45 -0.22 3.54 6.32
N MET A 46 -0.17 2.68 5.29
CA MET A 46 1.04 1.89 4.99
C MET A 46 2.24 2.75 4.62
N LEU A 47 2.03 3.83 3.86
CA LEU A 47 3.11 4.65 3.35
C LEU A 47 3.54 5.76 4.35
N CYS A 48 2.59 6.32 5.09
CA CYS A 48 2.82 7.49 5.94
C CYS A 48 2.88 7.19 7.44
N ASP A 49 2.12 6.21 7.94
CA ASP A 49 1.96 5.99 9.40
C ASP A 49 2.62 4.70 9.89
N TYR A 50 2.64 3.65 9.07
CA TYR A 50 3.03 2.31 9.50
C TYR A 50 4.48 2.24 10.00
N SER A 51 5.40 2.93 9.33
CA SER A 51 6.83 2.80 9.61
C SER A 51 7.60 4.08 9.31
N ARG A 52 8.03 4.77 10.37
CA ARG A 52 8.90 5.96 10.31
C ARG A 52 10.06 5.87 9.28
N PRO A 53 10.91 4.82 9.25
CA PRO A 53 12.01 4.76 8.30
C PRO A 53 11.54 4.62 6.85
N VAL A 54 10.38 4.00 6.61
CA VAL A 54 9.81 3.90 5.26
C VAL A 54 9.24 5.26 4.84
N THR A 55 8.52 5.93 5.74
CA THR A 55 8.00 7.28 5.50
C THR A 55 9.11 8.29 5.23
N HIS A 56 10.20 8.25 5.99
CA HIS A 56 11.39 9.07 5.73
C HIS A 56 11.98 8.81 4.34
N LEU A 57 12.17 7.54 3.96
CA LEU A 57 12.66 7.19 2.62
C LEU A 57 11.76 7.76 1.51
N ILE A 58 10.44 7.68 1.70
CA ILE A 58 9.47 8.22 0.75
C ILE A 58 9.57 9.74 0.65
N LEU A 59 9.71 10.44 1.78
CA LEU A 59 9.93 11.88 1.83
C LEU A 59 11.24 12.28 1.13
N GLU A 60 12.31 11.50 1.29
CA GLU A 60 13.58 11.72 0.59
C GLU A 60 13.48 11.49 -0.93
N SER A 61 12.49 10.72 -1.38
CA SER A 61 12.29 10.42 -2.80
C SER A 61 11.66 11.58 -3.59
N ASN A 62 11.53 12.76 -2.98
CA ASN A 62 10.91 13.96 -3.56
C ASN A 62 9.47 13.73 -4.08
N LEU A 63 8.81 12.68 -3.58
CA LEU A 63 7.45 12.30 -3.94
C LEU A 63 6.51 12.80 -2.85
N GLU A 64 5.87 13.93 -3.12
CA GLU A 64 4.90 14.52 -2.20
C GLU A 64 3.62 13.66 -2.14
N LEU A 65 3.55 12.77 -1.16
CA LEU A 65 2.33 12.03 -0.81
C LEU A 65 1.29 12.92 -0.11
N ALA A 66 1.67 14.12 0.35
CA ALA A 66 0.78 15.11 0.95
C ALA A 66 -0.09 15.82 -0.11
N ALA A 67 -0.86 15.03 -0.86
CA ALA A 67 -1.71 15.54 -1.92
C ALA A 67 -3.04 16.07 -1.39
N LYS A 68 -3.55 17.13 -2.02
CA LYS A 68 -4.82 17.78 -1.66
C LYS A 68 -6.07 16.99 -2.08
N THR A 69 -5.93 16.03 -2.99
CA THR A 69 -7.04 15.22 -3.51
C THR A 69 -6.65 13.75 -3.62
N ASP A 70 -7.64 12.86 -3.52
CA ASP A 70 -7.44 11.41 -3.62
C ASP A 70 -6.75 11.00 -4.93
N GLN A 71 -7.10 11.67 -6.04
CA GLN A 71 -6.51 11.39 -7.34
C GLN A 71 -5.01 11.73 -7.36
N LYS A 72 -4.63 12.91 -6.87
CA LYS A 72 -3.23 13.32 -6.78
C LYS A 72 -2.45 12.43 -5.82
N PHE A 73 -3.06 12.03 -4.71
CA PHE A 73 -2.48 11.08 -3.77
C PHE A 73 -2.15 9.78 -4.48
N MET A 74 -3.13 9.22 -5.19
CA MET A 74 -2.93 7.96 -5.89
C MET A 74 -1.88 8.11 -7.00
N GLU A 75 -1.89 9.19 -7.79
CA GLU A 75 -0.85 9.47 -8.79
C GLU A 75 0.57 9.46 -8.18
N ALA A 76 0.74 10.08 -7.00
CA ALA A 76 2.00 10.04 -6.28
C ALA A 76 2.36 8.62 -5.81
N VAL A 77 1.38 7.85 -5.30
CA VAL A 77 1.57 6.42 -4.96
C VAL A 77 2.01 5.61 -6.17
N TYR A 78 1.40 5.81 -7.34
CA TYR A 78 1.78 5.11 -8.57
C TYR A 78 3.23 5.41 -9.00
N LYS A 79 3.65 6.69 -8.90
CA LYS A 79 5.03 7.08 -9.16
C LYS A 79 5.98 6.44 -8.14
N LEU A 80 5.63 6.48 -6.87
CA LEU A 80 6.38 5.85 -5.78
C LEU A 80 6.60 4.36 -5.99
N LEU A 81 5.53 3.65 -6.36
CA LEU A 81 5.61 2.21 -6.64
C LEU A 81 6.58 1.91 -7.79
N ARG A 82 6.57 2.72 -8.84
CA ARG A 82 7.49 2.56 -9.98
C ARG A 82 8.93 2.90 -9.62
N ASP A 83 9.14 4.00 -8.90
CA ASP A 83 10.47 4.56 -8.68
C ASP A 83 11.19 3.87 -7.52
N LEU A 84 10.53 3.70 -6.37
CA LEU A 84 11.13 3.08 -5.18
C LEU A 84 10.99 1.57 -5.12
N PHE A 85 9.86 1.05 -5.57
CA PHE A 85 9.55 -0.38 -5.45
C PHE A 85 9.73 -1.13 -6.76
N HIS A 86 10.04 -0.43 -7.87
CA HIS A 86 10.13 -0.99 -9.22
C HIS A 86 8.91 -1.86 -9.59
N TYR A 87 7.76 -1.53 -9.01
CA TYR A 87 6.51 -2.25 -9.19
C TYR A 87 5.61 -1.49 -10.14
N VAL A 88 5.07 -2.20 -11.14
CA VAL A 88 4.13 -1.65 -12.11
C VAL A 88 2.73 -2.20 -11.80
N PRO A 89 1.83 -1.37 -11.25
CA PRO A 89 0.47 -1.81 -10.96
C PRO A 89 -0.29 -2.25 -12.21
N ARG A 90 -1.15 -3.26 -12.06
CA ARG A 90 -1.98 -3.79 -13.15
C ARG A 90 -3.13 -2.88 -13.59
N ILE A 91 -3.58 -2.01 -12.71
CA ILE A 91 -4.64 -1.04 -12.97
C ILE A 91 -4.06 0.37 -12.96
N THR A 92 -4.53 1.26 -13.82
CA THR A 92 -4.09 2.67 -13.84
C THR A 92 -4.81 3.51 -12.79
N GLY A 93 -4.28 4.69 -12.45
CA GLY A 93 -4.94 5.64 -11.54
C GLY A 93 -6.42 5.89 -11.87
N PRO A 94 -6.80 6.20 -13.12
CA PRO A 94 -8.21 6.33 -13.49
C PRO A 94 -9.04 5.05 -13.30
N GLN A 95 -8.47 3.87 -13.57
CA GLN A 95 -9.15 2.59 -13.33
C GLN A 95 -9.32 2.29 -11.84
N PHE A 96 -8.40 2.77 -10.99
CA PHE A 96 -8.54 2.68 -9.54
C PHE A 96 -9.78 3.42 -9.03
N PHE A 97 -10.10 4.59 -9.59
CA PHE A 97 -11.29 5.36 -9.18
C PHE A 97 -12.60 4.90 -9.84
N LYS A 98 -12.54 4.16 -10.94
CA LYS A 98 -13.75 3.59 -11.57
C LYS A 98 -14.38 2.49 -10.71
N SER A 99 -15.70 2.42 -10.71
CA SER A 99 -16.44 1.29 -10.12
C SER A 99 -16.07 -0.01 -10.84
N GLY A 100 -15.77 -1.06 -10.08
CA GLY A 100 -15.24 -2.33 -10.59
C GLY A 100 -13.76 -2.56 -10.22
N PHE A 101 -13.09 -3.47 -10.95
CA PHE A 101 -11.70 -3.87 -10.72
C PHE A 101 -11.37 -4.24 -9.26
N ALA A 102 -12.36 -4.69 -8.49
CA ALA A 102 -12.23 -4.91 -7.05
C ALA A 102 -11.02 -5.77 -6.72
N GLU A 103 -10.88 -6.90 -7.41
CA GLU A 103 -9.77 -7.80 -7.20
C GLU A 103 -8.41 -7.18 -7.50
N HIS A 104 -8.28 -6.45 -8.61
CA HIS A 104 -7.03 -5.77 -8.96
C HIS A 104 -6.66 -4.71 -7.92
N LYS A 105 -7.65 -4.00 -7.34
CA LYS A 105 -7.43 -3.05 -6.24
C LYS A 105 -7.00 -3.76 -4.97
N ILE A 106 -7.60 -4.90 -4.65
CA ILE A 106 -7.24 -5.73 -3.50
C ILE A 106 -5.81 -6.24 -3.64
N LEU A 107 -5.46 -6.79 -4.81
CA LEU A 107 -4.12 -7.27 -5.11
C LEU A 107 -3.10 -6.14 -5.03
N LEU A 108 -3.39 -4.99 -5.64
CA LEU A 108 -2.53 -3.80 -5.54
C LEU A 108 -2.28 -3.39 -4.08
N THR A 109 -3.34 -3.35 -3.28
CA THR A 109 -3.24 -2.98 -1.85
C THR A 109 -2.42 -4.01 -1.08
N ARG A 110 -2.65 -5.29 -1.34
CA ARG A 110 -1.88 -6.37 -0.71
C ARG A 110 -0.40 -6.31 -1.08
N ASP A 111 -0.09 -6.08 -2.36
CA ASP A 111 1.27 -5.93 -2.85
C ASP A 111 1.94 -4.75 -2.13
N VAL A 112 1.27 -3.60 -2.03
CA VAL A 112 1.77 -2.43 -1.29
C VAL A 112 2.06 -2.78 0.17
N VAL A 113 1.13 -3.43 0.87
CA VAL A 113 1.32 -3.84 2.27
C VAL A 113 2.56 -4.74 2.39
N SER A 114 2.69 -5.74 1.53
CA SER A 114 3.82 -6.68 1.53
C SER A 114 5.16 -5.96 1.25
N MET A 115 5.18 -5.09 0.23
CA MET A 115 6.35 -4.31 -0.16
C MET A 115 6.81 -3.38 0.97
N VAL A 116 5.90 -2.62 1.56
CA VAL A 116 6.17 -1.72 2.69
C VAL A 116 6.69 -2.49 3.89
N ARG A 117 6.07 -3.62 4.25
CA ARG A 117 6.52 -4.46 5.37
C ARG A 117 7.92 -5.03 5.13
N ASN A 118 8.19 -5.49 3.90
CA ASN A 118 9.51 -5.98 3.53
C ASN A 118 10.56 -4.86 3.57
N LYS A 119 10.22 -3.67 3.08
CA LYS A 119 11.11 -2.50 3.14
C LYS A 119 11.37 -2.08 4.57
N HIS A 120 10.34 -2.04 5.43
CA HIS A 120 10.50 -1.80 6.86
C HIS A 120 11.46 -2.80 7.51
N LYS A 121 11.32 -4.11 7.22
CA LYS A 121 12.24 -5.14 7.72
C LYS A 121 13.67 -4.93 7.22
N GLN A 122 13.85 -4.57 5.94
CA GLN A 122 15.17 -4.30 5.38
C GLN A 122 15.83 -3.10 6.07
N LEU A 123 15.09 -1.99 6.22
CA LEU A 123 15.60 -0.78 6.86
C LEU A 123 15.91 -1.02 8.34
N THR A 124 15.00 -1.63 9.09
CA THR A 124 15.21 -1.91 10.53
C THR A 124 16.27 -2.97 10.82
N ARG A 125 16.52 -3.92 9.90
CA ARG A 125 17.66 -4.84 10.01
C ARG A 125 18.97 -4.14 9.65
N ALA A 126 18.99 -3.30 8.62
CA ALA A 126 20.17 -2.53 8.24
C ALA A 126 20.61 -1.56 9.36
N SER A 127 19.67 -0.94 10.08
CA SER A 127 19.97 -0.10 11.25
C SER A 127 20.58 -0.87 12.43
N LYS A 128 20.38 -2.18 12.53
CA LYS A 128 20.93 -3.00 13.62
C LYS A 128 22.37 -3.45 13.36
N THR A 129 22.82 -3.46 12.10
CA THR A 129 24.16 -3.93 11.72
C THR A 129 25.24 -2.84 11.85
N THR A 130 24.88 -1.57 12.01
CA THR A 130 25.84 -0.45 12.08
C THR A 130 26.36 -0.13 13.49
N VAL A 131 25.96 -0.88 14.53
CA VAL A 131 26.42 -0.66 15.94
C VAL A 131 27.36 -1.77 16.42
N SER A 132 28.04 -2.48 15.51
CA SER A 132 29.06 -3.46 15.89
C SER A 132 30.25 -3.39 14.94
N ALA A 133 31.09 -2.38 15.12
CA ALA A 133 32.49 -2.45 14.72
C ALA A 133 33.31 -2.03 15.96
N PRO A 134 34.05 -2.96 16.59
CA PRO A 134 35.08 -2.64 17.59
C PRO A 134 36.30 -1.96 16.97
#